data_AF-A0A944Y8T2-F1
#
_entry.id   AF-A0A944Y8T2-F1
#
_cell.length_a   1.000
_cell.length_b   1.000
_cell.length_c   1.000
_cell.angle_alpha   90.00
_cell.angle_beta   90.00
_cell.angle_gamma   90.00
#
_symmetry.space_group_name_H-M   'P 1'
#
loop_
_entity.id
_entity.type
_entity.pdbx_description
1 polymer ?
#
loop_
_entity_poly.entity_id
_entity_poly.type
_entity_poly.pdbx_seq_one_letter_code
_entity_poly.pdbx_strand_id
1 'polypeptide(L)'
;MNTKTYLLFLLTSFLGLSAQNNFEYWQQHVDYTMDVTMDVSSSAYSGTQQLVYSNNSPEDLNVVFYHLYYNAFQPGSEMDVRSITISDPDSRVDDRIGRLKKEDYGFMNVLSLNQNNVPVDFSVAGTILEVQLNAPIKSGESAVFDMIFEGQVPPVIRRAGKNSEENVALSMAQWYPKMAEYDFEGWHADPYISREFHGVWGDFDIKLTIDKNYTVGGTGYLQNPDEVGHGYGQQISNKQTNVLTWHFIAPNVHDFTWAADPDFTHDTLQVPSGPLLHFLYKTSLNEKYKKNWKALQPMASEIIQHYSNTVGKYPYKQYSIIQGGDGGMEYGMCTLITGERPFKSLVGVTAHEIGHTWFQFLLASNESRHPWLDEGFAEYTCTFIENDLLGKETNDPLRNSYNRYISLALSGKEQPMSTHADRYMYNSSYSTSAYRKGALLLAQLK
;
A
#
# COMPACT_ATOMS: atom_id res chain seq x y z
N MET A 1 57.03 6.94 -33.82
CA MET A 1 56.21 6.88 -32.58
C MET A 1 56.17 5.44 -32.12
N ASN A 2 56.69 5.17 -30.92
CA ASN A 2 57.05 3.82 -30.48
C ASN A 2 55.84 3.06 -29.91
N THR A 3 55.69 1.81 -30.32
CA THR A 3 54.69 0.81 -29.90
C THR A 3 54.62 0.59 -28.38
N LYS A 4 55.64 1.02 -27.63
CA LYS A 4 55.66 0.97 -26.16
C LYS A 4 54.71 1.97 -25.48
N THR A 5 54.31 3.05 -26.14
CA THR A 5 53.39 4.04 -25.55
C THR A 5 51.93 3.55 -25.56
N TYR A 6 51.54 2.71 -26.51
CA TYR A 6 50.20 2.13 -26.58
C TYR A 6 49.97 1.02 -25.54
N LEU A 7 51.00 0.22 -25.22
CA LEU A 7 50.87 -0.84 -24.22
C LEU A 7 50.67 -0.27 -22.80
N LEU A 8 51.25 0.89 -22.50
CA LEU A 8 51.07 1.54 -21.20
C LEU A 8 49.66 2.16 -21.07
N PHE A 9 49.10 2.70 -22.17
CA PHE A 9 47.73 3.21 -22.21
C PHE A 9 46.67 2.08 -22.16
N LEU A 10 46.99 0.90 -22.71
CA LEU A 10 46.15 -0.29 -22.61
C LEU A 10 46.22 -0.95 -21.22
N LEU A 11 47.36 -0.90 -20.51
CA LEU A 11 47.43 -1.42 -19.14
C LEU A 11 46.79 -0.47 -18.10
N THR A 12 46.78 0.85 -18.33
CA THR A 12 46.07 1.79 -17.44
C THR A 12 44.56 1.81 -17.66
N SER A 13 44.05 1.27 -18.77
CA SER A 13 42.60 1.16 -19.02
C SER A 13 41.96 -0.10 -18.44
N PHE A 14 42.76 -1.07 -17.97
CA PHE A 14 42.24 -2.28 -17.29
C PHE A 14 42.26 -2.20 -15.75
N LEU A 15 42.80 -1.13 -15.16
CA LEU A 15 42.84 -0.92 -13.70
C LEU A 15 41.87 0.18 -13.22
N GLY A 16 41.03 0.72 -14.12
CA GLY A 16 40.15 1.87 -13.85
C GLY A 16 38.65 1.57 -13.93
N LEU A 17 38.23 0.30 -13.86
CA LEU A 17 36.82 -0.11 -13.91
C LEU A 17 36.49 -1.06 -12.76
N SER A 18 36.66 -0.57 -11.54
CA SER A 18 36.04 -1.15 -10.34
C SER A 18 35.47 0.01 -9.50
N ALA A 19 34.71 0.87 -10.16
CA ALA A 19 33.83 1.86 -9.54
C ALA A 19 32.36 1.55 -9.89
N GLN A 20 32.03 0.25 -9.98
CA GLN A 20 30.66 -0.20 -9.80
C GLN A 20 30.49 -0.43 -8.30
N ASN A 21 29.39 0.07 -7.73
CA ASN A 21 29.02 -0.11 -6.32
C ASN A 21 29.38 -1.52 -5.83
N ASN A 22 30.44 -1.63 -5.04
CA ASN A 22 30.88 -2.89 -4.41
C ASN A 22 30.04 -3.24 -3.17
N PHE A 23 28.91 -2.56 -2.95
CA PHE A 23 28.00 -2.93 -1.89
C PHE A 23 27.12 -4.06 -2.42
N GLU A 24 27.14 -5.19 -1.72
CA GLU A 24 26.13 -6.23 -1.88
C GLU A 24 24.74 -5.60 -1.70
N TYR A 25 23.75 -6.13 -2.42
CA TYR A 25 22.37 -5.66 -2.28
C TYR A 25 21.93 -5.78 -0.82
N TRP A 26 21.30 -4.72 -0.30
CA TRP A 26 20.79 -4.64 1.06
C TRP A 26 19.41 -3.97 1.06
N GLN A 27 18.62 -4.26 2.09
CA GLN A 27 17.33 -3.65 2.35
C GLN A 27 17.19 -3.47 3.86
N GLN A 28 16.46 -2.44 4.27
CA GLN A 28 16.19 -2.23 5.69
C GLN A 28 15.13 -3.22 6.18
N HIS A 29 15.06 -3.41 7.49
CA HIS A 29 14.04 -4.24 8.13
C HIS A 29 13.42 -3.52 9.32
N VAL A 30 12.11 -3.67 9.48
CA VAL A 30 11.33 -3.11 10.60
C VAL A 30 10.52 -4.17 11.33
N ASP A 31 10.48 -4.10 12.66
CA ASP A 31 9.57 -4.91 13.48
C ASP A 31 8.66 -3.98 14.28
N TYR A 32 7.39 -3.94 13.91
CA TYR A 32 6.36 -3.13 14.56
C TYR A 32 5.60 -3.94 15.61
N THR A 33 5.51 -3.41 16.83
CA THR A 33 4.53 -3.83 17.83
C THR A 33 3.66 -2.64 18.17
N MET A 34 2.34 -2.73 17.94
CA MET A 34 1.41 -1.63 18.17
C MET A 34 0.21 -2.05 19.01
N ASP A 35 -0.22 -1.17 19.92
CA ASP A 35 -1.48 -1.25 20.65
C ASP A 35 -2.28 0.02 20.40
N VAL A 36 -3.44 -0.12 19.77
CA VAL A 36 -4.21 0.99 19.20
C VAL A 36 -5.66 0.88 19.64
N THR A 37 -6.23 2.00 20.07
CA THR A 37 -7.65 2.11 20.41
C THR A 37 -8.34 3.07 19.48
N MET A 38 -9.37 2.59 18.80
CA MET A 38 -10.21 3.36 17.88
C MET A 38 -11.52 3.76 18.55
N ASP A 39 -11.78 5.07 18.64
CA ASP A 39 -13.08 5.61 18.98
C ASP A 39 -13.86 5.93 17.71
N VAL A 40 -14.74 5.00 17.33
CA VAL A 40 -15.58 5.12 16.14
C VAL A 40 -16.58 6.28 16.22
N SER A 41 -16.93 6.75 17.42
CA SER A 41 -17.92 7.82 17.60
C SER A 41 -17.35 9.20 17.27
N SER A 42 -16.09 9.45 17.64
CA SER A 42 -15.36 10.67 17.33
C SER A 42 -14.49 10.55 16.07
N SER A 43 -14.29 9.33 15.56
CA SER A 43 -13.32 9.02 14.49
C SER A 43 -11.87 9.34 14.87
N ALA A 44 -11.58 9.41 16.17
CA ALA A 44 -10.24 9.57 16.70
C ALA A 44 -9.66 8.21 17.14
N TYR A 45 -8.33 8.12 17.14
CA TYR A 45 -7.63 6.96 17.66
C TYR A 45 -6.34 7.39 18.34
N SER A 46 -5.86 6.54 19.24
CA SER A 46 -4.57 6.69 19.90
C SER A 46 -3.86 5.35 19.91
N GLY A 47 -2.53 5.38 19.91
CA GLY A 47 -1.75 4.17 19.91
C GLY A 47 -0.36 4.35 20.51
N THR A 48 0.19 3.22 20.93
CA THR A 48 1.62 3.06 21.16
C THR A 48 2.21 2.26 20.02
N GLN A 49 3.44 2.59 19.65
CA GLN A 49 4.21 1.88 18.65
C GLN A 49 5.62 1.68 19.19
N GLN A 50 6.03 0.42 19.29
CA GLN A 50 7.44 0.07 19.38
C GLN A 50 7.90 -0.39 17.99
N LEU A 51 8.98 0.20 17.49
CA LEU A 51 9.60 -0.15 16.23
C LEU A 51 11.05 -0.55 16.46
N VAL A 52 11.43 -1.76 16.09
CA VAL A 52 12.85 -2.12 15.92
C VAL A 52 13.21 -1.82 14.47
N TYR A 53 14.20 -0.95 14.24
CA TYR A 53 14.72 -0.64 12.91
C TYR A 53 16.12 -1.22 12.77
N SER A 54 16.35 -2.09 11.79
CA SER A 54 17.65 -2.69 11.51
C SER A 54 18.31 -2.00 10.33
N ASN A 55 19.47 -1.37 10.57
CA ASN A 55 20.23 -0.68 9.55
C ASN A 55 21.19 -1.65 8.83
N ASN A 56 20.75 -2.20 7.71
CA ASN A 56 21.54 -3.06 6.84
C ASN A 56 22.35 -2.29 5.79
N SER A 57 22.23 -0.96 5.76
CA SER A 57 23.02 -0.12 4.85
C SER A 57 24.50 -0.11 5.25
N PRO A 58 25.42 0.24 4.33
CA PRO A 58 26.85 0.41 4.64
C PRO A 58 27.15 1.72 5.39
N GLU A 59 26.14 2.56 5.65
CA GLU A 59 26.28 3.88 6.26
C GLU A 59 25.75 3.91 7.69
N ASP A 60 26.31 4.80 8.51
CA ASP A 60 25.77 5.11 9.83
C ASP A 60 24.63 6.13 9.69
N LEU A 61 23.44 5.80 10.18
CA LEU A 61 22.28 6.69 10.11
C LEU A 61 22.24 7.61 11.32
N ASN A 62 22.16 8.92 11.10
CA ASN A 62 22.11 9.95 12.15
C ASN A 62 20.72 10.59 12.31
N VAL A 63 19.83 10.31 11.35
CA VAL A 63 18.46 10.82 11.26
C VAL A 63 17.60 9.67 10.74
N VAL A 64 16.34 9.64 11.16
CA VAL A 64 15.31 8.78 10.55
C VAL A 64 14.07 9.61 10.22
N PHE A 65 13.26 9.13 9.28
CA PHE A 65 12.04 9.81 8.85
C PHE A 65 10.83 8.88 8.99
N TYR A 66 9.70 9.45 9.39
CA TYR A 66 8.41 8.78 9.32
C TYR A 66 7.45 9.55 8.41
N HIS A 67 6.58 8.81 7.74
CA HIS A 67 5.41 9.31 7.05
C HIS A 67 4.22 9.40 8.00
N LEU A 68 3.61 10.59 8.04
CA LEU A 68 2.37 10.94 8.73
C LEU A 68 1.28 11.23 7.68
N TYR A 69 0.97 10.22 6.86
CA TYR A 69 0.12 10.33 5.66
C TYR A 69 -1.22 11.05 5.88
N TYR A 70 -1.86 10.89 7.03
CA TYR A 70 -3.15 11.54 7.30
C TYR A 70 -3.05 13.07 7.37
N ASN A 71 -1.86 13.65 7.58
CA ASN A 71 -1.67 15.10 7.52
C ASN A 71 -1.91 15.69 6.12
N ALA A 72 -1.96 14.86 5.07
CA ALA A 72 -2.35 15.28 3.72
C ALA A 72 -3.83 15.65 3.59
N PHE A 73 -4.69 15.27 4.55
CA PHE A 73 -6.13 15.56 4.51
C PHE A 73 -6.48 16.83 5.30
N GLN A 74 -5.65 17.85 5.14
CA GLN A 74 -5.80 19.17 5.74
C GLN A 74 -5.72 20.25 4.66
N PRO A 75 -6.55 21.32 4.73
CA PRO A 75 -6.43 22.45 3.83
C PRO A 75 -5.02 23.06 3.86
N GLY A 76 -4.46 23.32 2.67
CA GLY A 76 -3.12 23.86 2.50
C GLY A 76 -1.98 22.83 2.56
N SER A 77 -2.28 21.55 2.78
CA SER A 77 -1.31 20.46 2.60
C SER A 77 -0.83 20.37 1.14
N GLU A 78 0.29 19.67 0.91
CA GLU A 78 0.82 19.45 -0.42
C GLU A 78 -0.18 18.73 -1.33
N MET A 79 -0.95 17.76 -0.81
CA MET A 79 -2.00 17.07 -1.57
C MET A 79 -3.12 18.02 -2.01
N ASP A 80 -3.62 18.87 -1.10
CA ASP A 80 -4.66 19.87 -1.38
C ASP A 80 -4.18 20.91 -2.40
N VAL A 81 -2.99 21.49 -2.18
CA VAL A 81 -2.41 22.47 -3.08
C VAL A 81 -2.18 21.87 -4.46
N ARG A 82 -1.68 20.63 -4.53
CA ARG A 82 -1.43 19.93 -5.78
C ARG A 82 -2.72 19.65 -6.54
N SER A 83 -3.76 19.18 -5.85
CA SER A 83 -5.04 18.79 -6.48
C SER A 83 -5.78 19.98 -7.07
N ILE A 84 -5.59 21.20 -6.58
CA ILE A 84 -6.24 22.39 -7.16
C ILE A 84 -5.38 23.14 -8.19
N THR A 85 -4.07 22.86 -8.26
CA THR A 85 -3.13 23.57 -9.17
C THR A 85 -2.69 22.76 -10.38
N ILE A 86 -2.81 21.42 -10.34
CA ILE A 86 -2.55 20.58 -11.52
C ILE A 86 -3.58 20.84 -12.63
N SER A 87 -3.17 20.71 -13.89
CA SER A 87 -4.06 20.96 -15.03
C SER A 87 -5.19 19.93 -15.21
N ASP A 88 -5.03 18.70 -14.70
CA ASP A 88 -5.99 17.61 -14.82
C ASP A 88 -6.11 16.82 -13.51
N PRO A 89 -6.69 17.41 -12.45
CA PRO A 89 -6.71 16.77 -11.14
C PRO A 89 -7.51 15.47 -11.12
N ASP A 90 -7.19 14.58 -10.17
CA ASP A 90 -8.04 13.45 -9.86
C ASP A 90 -9.36 14.01 -9.32
N SER A 91 -10.46 13.77 -10.02
CA SER A 91 -11.78 14.28 -9.65
C SER A 91 -12.29 13.76 -8.31
N ARG A 92 -11.69 12.68 -7.79
CA ARG A 92 -11.98 12.17 -6.44
C ARG A 92 -11.34 13.02 -5.36
N VAL A 93 -10.29 13.77 -5.66
CA VAL A 93 -9.64 14.70 -4.71
C VAL A 93 -10.10 16.13 -5.00
N ASP A 94 -9.79 16.64 -6.19
CA ASP A 94 -10.12 18.00 -6.66
C ASP A 94 -9.97 19.05 -5.52
N ASP A 95 -11.00 19.81 -5.20
CA ASP A 95 -11.00 20.78 -4.10
C ASP A 95 -11.68 20.27 -2.81
N ARG A 96 -11.89 18.95 -2.68
CA ARG A 96 -12.59 18.36 -1.53
C ARG A 96 -11.86 18.55 -0.22
N ILE A 97 -10.52 18.54 -0.21
CA ILE A 97 -9.72 18.74 1.01
C ILE A 97 -9.91 20.16 1.54
N GLY A 98 -9.73 21.18 0.70
CA GLY A 98 -9.97 22.59 1.05
C GLY A 98 -11.40 22.89 1.54
N ARG A 99 -12.38 22.02 1.23
CA ARG A 99 -13.78 22.13 1.68
C ARG A 99 -14.08 21.37 2.98
N LEU A 100 -13.13 20.61 3.52
CA LEU A 100 -13.30 19.90 4.79
C LEU A 100 -13.53 20.90 5.94
N LYS A 101 -14.35 20.48 6.90
CA LYS A 101 -14.46 21.17 8.19
C LYS A 101 -13.38 20.64 9.14
N LYS A 102 -13.07 21.41 10.19
CA LYS A 102 -11.97 21.07 11.12
C LYS A 102 -12.18 19.71 11.81
N GLU A 103 -13.41 19.36 12.13
CA GLU A 103 -13.81 18.06 12.69
C GLU A 103 -13.61 16.87 11.73
N ASP A 104 -13.35 17.13 10.46
CA ASP A 104 -13.14 16.12 9.42
C ASP A 104 -11.71 16.14 8.86
N TYR A 105 -10.82 16.95 9.43
CA TYR A 105 -9.41 16.92 9.06
C TYR A 105 -8.81 15.57 9.42
N GLY A 106 -8.06 14.99 8.49
CA GLY A 106 -7.20 13.87 8.81
C GLY A 106 -5.92 14.40 9.44
N PHE A 107 -5.44 13.73 10.48
CA PHE A 107 -4.11 14.00 11.02
C PHE A 107 -3.54 12.80 11.77
N MET A 108 -2.22 12.83 11.92
CA MET A 108 -1.46 12.03 12.88
C MET A 108 -0.49 12.95 13.62
N ASN A 109 -0.55 12.92 14.95
CA ASN A 109 0.35 13.65 15.82
C ASN A 109 1.20 12.68 16.62
N VAL A 110 2.51 12.92 16.65
CA VAL A 110 3.44 12.22 17.53
C VAL A 110 3.53 12.99 18.84
N LEU A 111 3.12 12.35 19.94
CA LEU A 111 3.07 12.95 21.26
C LEU A 111 4.39 12.77 22.02
N SER A 112 5.06 11.63 21.80
CA SER A 112 6.40 11.38 22.31
C SER A 112 7.12 10.36 21.42
N LEU A 113 8.44 10.46 21.38
CA LEU A 113 9.31 9.52 20.69
C LEU A 113 10.61 9.35 21.47
N ASN A 114 10.99 8.10 21.69
CA ASN A 114 12.26 7.73 22.31
C ASN A 114 13.09 6.88 21.35
N GLN A 115 14.41 7.03 21.38
CA GLN A 115 15.37 6.08 20.83
C GLN A 115 16.03 5.34 21.99
N ASN A 116 15.92 4.02 22.03
CA ASN A 116 16.50 3.16 23.07
C ASN A 116 16.16 3.64 24.49
N ASN A 117 14.88 3.96 24.74
CA ASN A 117 14.34 4.54 25.99
C ASN A 117 14.80 5.96 26.35
N VAL A 118 15.50 6.67 25.46
CA VAL A 118 15.90 8.07 25.66
C VAL A 118 15.11 8.97 24.71
N PRO A 119 14.45 10.04 25.19
CA PRO A 119 13.72 10.98 24.33
C PRO A 119 14.60 11.55 23.21
N VAL A 120 14.03 11.69 22.01
CA VAL A 120 14.69 12.32 20.84
C VAL A 120 13.94 13.58 20.42
N ASP A 121 14.68 14.52 19.85
CA ASP A 121 14.10 15.70 19.21
C ASP A 121 13.57 15.34 17.82
N PHE A 122 12.40 15.87 17.47
CA PHE A 122 11.79 15.68 16.17
C PHE A 122 11.07 16.94 15.69
N SER A 123 10.90 17.04 14.37
CA SER A 123 10.12 18.10 13.73
C SER A 123 9.18 17.54 12.67
N VAL A 124 7.98 18.10 12.57
CA VAL A 124 6.99 17.72 11.56
C VAL A 124 6.94 18.79 10.47
N ALA A 125 7.07 18.36 9.22
CA ALA A 125 6.89 19.17 8.01
C ALA A 125 5.84 18.50 7.11
N GLY A 126 4.60 18.98 7.20
CA GLY A 126 3.46 18.42 6.46
C GLY A 126 3.22 16.95 6.84
N THR A 127 3.51 16.04 5.92
CA THR A 127 3.37 14.60 6.10
C THR A 127 4.65 13.90 6.53
N ILE A 128 5.72 14.63 6.81
CA ILE A 128 7.02 14.05 7.18
C ILE A 128 7.38 14.41 8.62
N LEU A 129 7.78 13.41 9.39
CA LEU A 129 8.41 13.55 10.70
C LEU A 129 9.90 13.28 10.53
N GLU A 130 10.73 14.28 10.81
CA GLU A 130 12.19 14.15 10.87
C GLU A 130 12.63 13.96 12.32
N VAL A 131 13.44 12.94 12.59
CA VAL A 131 13.88 12.57 13.95
C VAL A 131 15.39 12.61 14.03
N GLN A 132 15.92 13.53 14.84
CA GLN A 132 17.35 13.62 15.10
C GLN A 132 17.75 12.57 16.15
N LEU A 133 18.65 11.66 15.78
CA LEU A 133 19.03 10.57 16.68
C LEU A 133 20.00 11.05 17.77
N ASN A 134 19.84 10.50 18.98
CA ASN A 134 20.76 10.70 20.10
C ASN A 134 22.10 9.99 19.86
N ALA A 135 22.05 8.84 19.20
CA ALA A 135 23.20 8.07 18.77
C ALA A 135 22.96 7.52 17.36
N PRO A 136 23.99 7.47 16.49
CA PRO A 136 23.82 6.92 15.15
C PRO A 136 23.45 5.43 15.21
N ILE A 137 22.59 4.96 14.30
CA ILE A 137 22.40 3.52 14.07
C ILE A 137 23.53 3.06 13.18
N LYS A 138 24.48 2.30 13.72
CA LYS A 138 25.64 1.84 12.95
C LYS A 138 25.23 0.84 11.88
N SER A 139 26.03 0.73 10.83
CA SER A 139 25.87 -0.34 9.83
C SER A 139 25.86 -1.71 10.50
N GLY A 140 24.82 -2.50 10.23
CA GLY A 140 24.56 -3.82 10.81
C GLY A 140 23.97 -3.80 12.23
N GLU A 141 23.70 -2.63 12.81
CA GLU A 141 23.05 -2.48 14.12
C GLU A 141 21.57 -2.10 13.99
N SER A 142 20.85 -2.22 15.10
CA SER A 142 19.44 -1.85 15.19
C SER A 142 19.21 -0.81 16.28
N ALA A 143 18.13 -0.04 16.17
CA ALA A 143 17.63 0.84 17.23
C ALA A 143 16.16 0.57 17.50
N VAL A 144 15.76 0.77 18.75
CA VAL A 144 14.35 0.68 19.17
C VAL A 144 13.78 2.08 19.28
N PHE A 145 12.62 2.28 18.67
CA PHE A 145 11.85 3.51 18.76
C PHE A 145 10.52 3.26 19.46
N ASP A 146 10.30 3.92 20.60
CA ASP A 146 9.04 3.86 21.32
C ASP A 146 8.28 5.18 21.12
N MET A 147 7.08 5.09 20.55
CA MET A 147 6.27 6.22 20.14
C MET A 147 4.88 6.16 20.76
N ILE A 148 4.38 7.32 21.20
CA ILE A 148 2.97 7.53 21.50
C ILE A 148 2.42 8.48 20.45
N PHE A 149 1.32 8.11 19.82
CA PHE A 149 0.69 8.93 18.78
C PHE A 149 -0.83 8.94 18.92
N GLU A 150 -1.43 9.96 18.32
CA GLU A 150 -2.87 10.08 18.14
C GLU A 150 -3.18 10.46 16.69
N GLY A 151 -4.40 10.17 16.25
CA GLY A 151 -4.84 10.57 14.94
C GLY A 151 -6.36 10.73 14.85
N GLN A 152 -6.77 11.37 13.77
CA GLN A 152 -8.17 11.52 13.39
C GLN A 152 -8.35 11.04 11.96
N VAL A 153 -9.39 10.22 11.75
CA VAL A 153 -9.69 9.64 10.44
C VAL A 153 -10.46 10.67 9.60
N PRO A 154 -9.95 11.07 8.43
CA PRO A 154 -10.67 11.94 7.50
C PRO A 154 -11.82 11.18 6.83
N PRO A 155 -12.83 11.85 6.26
CA PRO A 155 -13.73 11.23 5.28
C PRO A 155 -12.95 10.61 4.12
N VAL A 156 -13.47 9.55 3.51
CA VAL A 156 -12.82 8.96 2.32
C VAL A 156 -12.80 9.98 1.18
N ILE A 157 -11.63 10.58 0.95
CA ILE A 157 -11.32 11.37 -0.24
C ILE A 157 -10.58 10.49 -1.25
N ARG A 158 -9.57 9.75 -0.79
CA ARG A 158 -8.79 8.82 -1.60
C ARG A 158 -8.08 7.78 -0.72
N ARG A 159 -8.18 6.50 -1.09
CA ARG A 159 -7.56 5.29 -0.50
C ARG A 159 -8.03 4.91 0.91
N ALA A 160 -8.10 5.87 1.82
CA ALA A 160 -8.42 5.64 3.22
C ALA A 160 -9.37 6.72 3.76
N GLY A 161 -10.05 6.41 4.85
CA GLY A 161 -10.92 7.32 5.58
C GLY A 161 -12.16 6.66 6.17
N LYS A 162 -13.05 7.49 6.71
CA LYS A 162 -14.35 7.12 7.27
C LYS A 162 -15.49 7.41 6.29
N ASN A 163 -16.60 6.71 6.45
CA ASN A 163 -17.87 6.97 5.75
C ASN A 163 -17.70 7.13 4.24
N SER A 164 -17.22 6.07 3.57
CA SER A 164 -17.09 6.04 2.11
C SER A 164 -18.42 6.31 1.39
N GLU A 165 -18.37 6.56 0.07
CA GLU A 165 -19.58 6.70 -0.76
C GLU A 165 -20.46 5.44 -0.75
N GLU A 166 -19.88 4.27 -0.50
CA GLU A 166 -20.59 3.00 -0.34
C GLU A 166 -20.99 2.70 1.11
N ASN A 167 -20.89 3.70 1.99
CA ASN A 167 -21.21 3.62 3.42
C ASN A 167 -20.38 2.59 4.21
N VAL A 168 -19.20 2.22 3.74
CA VAL A 168 -18.18 1.56 4.59
C VAL A 168 -17.74 2.53 5.68
N ALA A 169 -17.83 2.09 6.94
CA ALA A 169 -17.57 2.93 8.10
C ALA A 169 -16.09 3.34 8.20
N LEU A 170 -15.16 2.40 8.06
CA LEU A 170 -13.71 2.64 8.16
C LEU A 170 -12.93 1.86 7.11
N SER A 171 -12.08 2.57 6.35
CA SER A 171 -11.06 2.04 5.45
C SER A 171 -9.72 2.62 5.88
N MET A 172 -8.86 1.83 6.52
CA MET A 172 -7.72 2.30 7.30
C MET A 172 -6.42 1.77 6.71
N ALA A 173 -5.84 2.56 5.82
CA ALA A 173 -4.51 2.35 5.27
C ALA A 173 -3.63 3.55 5.63
N GLN A 174 -2.31 3.31 5.77
CA GLN A 174 -1.36 4.38 6.10
C GLN A 174 -1.75 5.20 7.34
N TRP A 175 -2.36 4.52 8.32
CA TRP A 175 -3.04 5.10 9.48
C TRP A 175 -2.14 5.23 10.72
N TYR A 176 -0.87 4.86 10.60
CA TYR A 176 0.12 4.92 11.68
C TYR A 176 1.37 5.67 11.20
N PRO A 177 2.17 6.26 12.12
CA PRO A 177 3.49 6.80 11.77
C PRO A 177 4.39 5.71 11.18
N LYS A 178 4.55 5.71 9.86
CA LYS A 178 5.25 4.66 9.11
C LYS A 178 6.68 5.07 8.83
N MET A 179 7.67 4.21 9.11
CA MET A 179 9.07 4.49 8.81
C MET A 179 9.24 4.65 7.30
N ALA A 180 9.93 5.72 6.88
CA ALA A 180 10.29 5.91 5.48
C ALA A 180 11.38 4.90 5.08
N GLU A 181 11.38 4.46 3.82
CA GLU A 181 12.45 3.58 3.34
C GLU A 181 13.76 4.37 3.18
N TYR A 182 14.87 3.74 3.54
CA TYR A 182 16.21 4.21 3.20
C TYR A 182 16.88 3.15 2.33
N ASP A 183 17.23 3.50 1.10
CA ASP A 183 17.90 2.59 0.17
C ASP A 183 19.21 3.21 -0.37
N PHE A 184 19.75 2.65 -1.45
CA PHE A 184 20.98 3.14 -2.08
C PHE A 184 20.87 4.57 -2.67
N GLU A 185 19.66 5.15 -2.75
CA GLU A 185 19.40 6.54 -3.13
C GLU A 185 19.17 7.46 -1.93
N GLY A 186 19.15 6.90 -0.72
CA GLY A 186 18.95 7.62 0.54
C GLY A 186 17.51 7.48 1.07
N TRP A 187 17.09 8.47 1.86
CA TRP A 187 15.75 8.49 2.48
C TRP A 187 14.66 8.88 1.47
N HIS A 188 13.62 8.05 1.38
CA HIS A 188 12.40 8.32 0.59
C HIS A 188 11.33 8.99 1.46
N ALA A 189 11.62 10.24 1.85
CA ALA A 189 10.77 11.07 2.72
C ALA A 189 10.04 12.16 1.92
N ASP A 190 9.48 11.81 0.75
CA ASP A 190 8.70 12.74 -0.07
C ASP A 190 7.31 13.03 0.53
N PRO A 191 6.84 14.29 0.54
CA PRO A 191 5.50 14.62 1.01
C PRO A 191 4.41 13.90 0.22
N TYR A 192 3.43 13.36 0.92
CA TYR A 192 2.36 12.60 0.30
C TYR A 192 1.37 13.48 -0.48
N ILE A 193 1.23 13.18 -1.77
CA ILE A 193 0.29 13.84 -2.68
C ILE A 193 -0.64 12.86 -3.41
N SER A 194 -1.04 11.78 -2.73
CA SER A 194 -1.95 10.76 -3.26
C SER A 194 -1.37 9.91 -4.41
N ARG A 195 -0.10 9.53 -4.29
CA ARG A 195 0.60 8.59 -5.18
C ARG A 195 1.00 7.31 -4.45
N GLU A 196 1.66 6.41 -5.16
CA GLU A 196 2.09 5.10 -4.65
C GLU A 196 3.16 5.18 -3.58
N PHE A 197 3.35 4.04 -2.91
CA PHE A 197 4.11 3.94 -1.68
C PHE A 197 5.45 3.26 -1.92
N HIS A 198 6.41 3.55 -1.03
CA HIS A 198 7.63 2.78 -0.91
C HIS A 198 7.86 2.55 0.58
N GLY A 199 8.13 1.31 0.98
CA GLY A 199 8.11 0.93 2.38
C GLY A 199 9.16 -0.12 2.71
N VAL A 200 9.56 -0.08 3.98
CA VAL A 200 10.49 -1.04 4.58
C VAL A 200 9.81 -2.38 4.77
N TRP A 201 10.48 -3.47 4.42
CA TRP A 201 10.00 -4.82 4.76
C TRP A 201 10.01 -5.02 6.26
N GLY A 202 8.96 -5.65 6.78
CA GLY A 202 8.87 -5.88 8.21
C GLY A 202 7.83 -6.85 8.69
N ASP A 203 7.87 -7.07 9.99
CA ASP A 203 6.91 -7.85 10.74
C ASP A 203 6.03 -6.91 11.58
N PHE A 204 4.73 -7.21 11.64
CA PHE A 204 3.75 -6.42 12.39
C PHE A 204 3.04 -7.31 13.42
N ASP A 205 3.07 -6.92 14.68
CA ASP A 205 2.23 -7.42 15.78
C ASP A 205 1.29 -6.30 16.22
N ILE A 206 0.00 -6.40 15.87
CA ILE A 206 -0.98 -5.33 16.03
C ILE A 206 -2.11 -5.77 16.93
N LYS A 207 -2.36 -4.99 17.98
CA LYS A 207 -3.57 -5.07 18.79
C LYS A 207 -4.44 -3.86 18.50
N LEU A 208 -5.61 -4.10 17.92
CA LEU A 208 -6.62 -3.09 17.61
C LEU A 208 -7.82 -3.27 18.52
N THR A 209 -8.05 -2.32 19.42
CA THR A 209 -9.23 -2.25 20.27
C THR A 209 -10.28 -1.34 19.64
N ILE A 210 -11.47 -1.85 19.36
CA ILE A 210 -12.57 -1.14 18.70
C ILE A 210 -13.93 -1.60 19.25
N ASP A 211 -14.99 -0.84 19.00
CA ASP A 211 -16.38 -1.21 19.34
C ASP A 211 -16.69 -2.67 18.91
N LYS A 212 -17.28 -3.43 19.83
CA LYS A 212 -17.49 -4.88 19.67
C LYS A 212 -18.41 -5.26 18.52
N ASN A 213 -19.19 -4.32 17.98
CA ASN A 213 -20.11 -4.63 16.89
C ASN A 213 -19.41 -4.59 15.53
N TYR A 214 -18.20 -4.03 15.45
CA TYR A 214 -17.45 -3.92 14.21
C TYR A 214 -16.77 -5.25 13.86
N THR A 215 -17.05 -5.75 12.67
CA THR A 215 -16.25 -6.82 12.06
C THR A 215 -15.03 -6.19 11.39
N VAL A 216 -13.83 -6.72 11.65
CA VAL A 216 -12.57 -6.23 11.08
C VAL A 216 -12.01 -7.23 10.06
N GLY A 217 -11.53 -6.72 8.93
CA GLY A 217 -10.72 -7.47 7.97
C GLY A 217 -9.49 -6.68 7.58
N GLY A 218 -8.41 -7.34 7.18
CA GLY A 218 -7.18 -6.65 6.84
C GLY A 218 -5.98 -7.56 6.61
N THR A 219 -4.81 -6.94 6.72
CA THR A 219 -3.50 -7.55 6.66
C THR A 219 -3.27 -8.52 7.82
N GLY A 220 -2.52 -9.60 7.56
CA GLY A 220 -2.02 -10.50 8.61
C GLY A 220 -2.94 -11.66 8.99
N TYR A 221 -2.50 -12.39 10.01
CA TYR A 221 -3.15 -13.56 10.59
C TYR A 221 -3.77 -13.18 11.93
N LEU A 222 -5.08 -13.39 12.07
CA LEU A 222 -5.77 -13.17 13.35
C LEU A 222 -5.38 -14.24 14.36
N GLN A 223 -4.90 -13.82 15.54
CA GLN A 223 -4.37 -14.70 16.58
C GLN A 223 -5.43 -15.13 17.61
N ASN A 224 -6.52 -14.39 17.74
CA ASN A 224 -7.58 -14.63 18.73
C ASN A 224 -8.99 -14.78 18.11
N PRO A 225 -9.18 -15.63 17.07
CA PRO A 225 -10.43 -15.75 16.33
C PRO A 225 -11.64 -16.11 17.20
N ASP A 226 -11.46 -16.96 18.22
CA ASP A 226 -12.55 -17.38 19.12
C ASP A 226 -12.88 -16.34 20.20
N GLU A 227 -11.97 -15.40 20.47
CA GLU A 227 -12.26 -14.30 21.39
C GLU A 227 -13.09 -13.20 20.71
N VAL A 228 -12.77 -12.90 19.45
CA VAL A 228 -13.47 -11.86 18.69
C VAL A 228 -14.76 -12.39 18.04
N GLY A 229 -14.76 -13.58 17.44
CA GLY A 229 -15.90 -14.09 16.68
C GLY A 229 -16.01 -13.50 15.27
N HIS A 230 -17.17 -12.92 14.92
CA HIS A 230 -17.42 -12.27 13.62
C HIS A 230 -17.05 -13.11 12.37
N GLY A 231 -17.32 -14.42 12.43
CA GLY A 231 -17.03 -15.35 11.34
C GLY A 231 -15.59 -15.85 11.25
N TYR A 232 -14.67 -15.38 12.11
CA TYR A 232 -13.31 -15.92 12.19
C TYR A 232 -13.19 -17.16 13.08
N GLY A 233 -13.99 -17.22 14.16
CA GLY A 233 -13.99 -18.30 15.13
C GLY A 233 -15.36 -18.44 15.80
N GLN A 234 -15.46 -19.39 16.72
CA GLN A 234 -16.64 -19.49 17.58
C GLN A 234 -16.45 -18.53 18.75
N GLN A 235 -17.34 -17.56 18.95
CA GLN A 235 -17.19 -16.60 20.04
C GLN A 235 -17.34 -17.30 21.41
N ILE A 236 -16.24 -17.52 22.12
CA ILE A 236 -16.20 -18.24 23.42
C ILE A 236 -16.25 -17.25 24.61
N SER A 237 -15.86 -15.99 24.39
CA SER A 237 -15.79 -14.98 25.46
C SER A 237 -17.14 -14.27 25.71
N ASN A 238 -17.72 -14.50 26.90
CA ASN A 238 -18.89 -13.76 27.43
C ASN A 238 -18.48 -12.49 28.22
N LYS A 239 -17.33 -11.87 27.90
CA LYS A 239 -16.95 -10.61 28.57
C LYS A 239 -17.99 -9.54 28.25
N GLN A 240 -18.64 -8.99 29.28
CA GLN A 240 -19.58 -7.87 29.18
C GLN A 240 -18.82 -6.56 28.93
N THR A 241 -18.08 -6.48 27.82
CA THR A 241 -17.40 -5.26 27.37
C THR A 241 -18.17 -4.66 26.19
N ASN A 242 -17.92 -3.38 25.90
CA ASN A 242 -18.42 -2.71 24.70
C ASN A 242 -17.39 -2.70 23.56
N VAL A 243 -16.20 -3.23 23.81
CA VAL A 243 -15.08 -3.29 22.87
C VAL A 243 -14.52 -4.70 22.76
N LEU A 244 -13.87 -4.99 21.62
CA LEU A 244 -13.06 -6.17 21.35
C LEU A 244 -11.66 -5.74 20.94
N THR A 245 -10.65 -6.54 21.30
CA THR A 245 -9.27 -6.36 20.86
C THR A 245 -8.93 -7.43 19.83
N TRP A 246 -8.66 -7.01 18.60
CA TRP A 246 -8.25 -7.84 17.49
C TRP A 246 -6.73 -7.91 17.47
N HIS A 247 -6.15 -9.12 17.55
CA HIS A 247 -4.70 -9.32 17.53
C HIS A 247 -4.27 -9.92 16.20
N PHE A 248 -3.59 -9.15 15.36
CA PHE A 248 -3.08 -9.58 14.07
C PHE A 248 -1.56 -9.70 14.08
N ILE A 249 -1.03 -10.70 13.38
CA ILE A 249 0.40 -10.83 13.06
C ILE A 249 0.57 -10.87 11.54
N ALA A 250 1.36 -9.97 10.97
CA ALA A 250 1.68 -9.95 9.54
C ALA A 250 3.20 -9.96 9.34
N PRO A 251 3.81 -11.12 9.03
CA PRO A 251 5.24 -11.21 8.82
C PRO A 251 5.61 -10.92 7.36
N ASN A 252 6.78 -10.33 7.16
CA ASN A 252 7.33 -9.94 5.86
C ASN A 252 6.27 -9.25 4.99
N VAL A 253 5.85 -8.05 5.39
CA VAL A 253 5.04 -7.13 4.58
C VAL A 253 5.62 -5.72 4.75
N HIS A 254 5.30 -4.76 3.89
CA HIS A 254 5.77 -3.38 4.07
C HIS A 254 4.70 -2.42 4.59
N ASP A 255 3.46 -2.89 4.76
CA ASP A 255 2.38 -2.14 5.38
C ASP A 255 1.36 -3.03 6.10
N PHE A 256 0.50 -2.38 6.88
CA PHE A 256 -0.61 -3.00 7.60
C PHE A 256 -1.87 -2.17 7.39
N THR A 257 -2.84 -2.75 6.71
CA THR A 257 -4.12 -2.12 6.38
C THR A 257 -5.28 -2.93 6.95
N TRP A 258 -6.34 -2.24 7.35
CA TRP A 258 -7.58 -2.87 7.76
C TRP A 258 -8.79 -2.05 7.34
N ALA A 259 -9.95 -2.67 7.35
CA ALA A 259 -11.24 -2.01 7.22
C ALA A 259 -12.21 -2.63 8.23
N ALA A 260 -13.16 -1.82 8.68
CA ALA A 260 -14.13 -2.26 9.67
C ALA A 260 -15.49 -1.63 9.47
N ASP A 261 -16.53 -2.42 9.71
CA ASP A 261 -17.91 -2.00 9.59
C ASP A 261 -18.80 -2.90 10.47
N PRO A 262 -19.85 -2.36 11.12
CA PRO A 262 -20.78 -3.16 11.89
C PRO A 262 -21.64 -4.09 11.01
N ASP A 263 -21.79 -3.76 9.73
CA ASP A 263 -22.65 -4.46 8.79
C ASP A 263 -21.87 -5.33 7.80
N PHE A 264 -20.59 -5.63 8.05
CA PHE A 264 -19.85 -6.57 7.20
C PHE A 264 -20.34 -8.01 7.36
N THR A 265 -20.64 -8.63 6.22
CA THR A 265 -20.60 -10.08 6.06
C THR A 265 -19.15 -10.51 5.98
N HIS A 266 -18.83 -11.67 6.56
CA HIS A 266 -17.53 -12.31 6.43
C HIS A 266 -17.71 -13.74 5.91
N ASP A 267 -17.29 -13.98 4.67
CA ASP A 267 -17.18 -15.32 4.11
C ASP A 267 -15.71 -15.74 4.01
N THR A 268 -15.47 -17.05 4.00
CA THR A 268 -14.15 -17.60 3.73
C THR A 268 -14.18 -18.65 2.63
N LEU A 269 -13.08 -18.76 1.90
CA LEU A 269 -12.88 -19.80 0.90
C LEU A 269 -11.43 -20.25 0.87
N GLN A 270 -11.18 -21.54 1.08
CA GLN A 270 -9.85 -22.12 0.98
C GLN A 270 -9.44 -22.28 -0.49
N VAL A 271 -8.34 -21.65 -0.91
CA VAL A 271 -7.73 -21.93 -2.22
C VAL A 271 -7.10 -23.33 -2.18
N PRO A 272 -7.30 -24.18 -3.20
CA PRO A 272 -6.63 -25.48 -3.27
C PRO A 272 -5.11 -25.35 -3.13
N SER A 273 -4.55 -25.93 -2.06
CA SER A 273 -3.10 -25.84 -1.73
C SER A 273 -2.55 -24.41 -1.60
N GLY A 274 -3.43 -23.42 -1.38
CA GLY A 274 -3.11 -22.00 -1.33
C GLY A 274 -3.58 -21.32 -0.03
N PRO A 275 -3.71 -19.99 -0.04
CA PRO A 275 -4.17 -19.24 1.13
C PRO A 275 -5.66 -19.45 1.43
N LEU A 276 -6.06 -19.14 2.66
CA LEU A 276 -7.46 -18.90 3.01
C LEU A 276 -7.86 -17.50 2.54
N LEU A 277 -8.92 -17.41 1.74
CA LEU A 277 -9.49 -16.13 1.32
C LEU A 277 -10.53 -15.66 2.32
N HIS A 278 -10.49 -14.37 2.66
CA HIS A 278 -11.52 -13.69 3.45
C HIS A 278 -12.23 -12.67 2.58
N PHE A 279 -13.57 -12.68 2.58
CA PHE A 279 -14.38 -11.73 1.84
C PHE A 279 -15.22 -10.92 2.81
N LEU A 280 -14.97 -9.61 2.85
CA LEU A 280 -15.69 -8.69 3.73
C LEU A 280 -16.46 -7.67 2.90
N TYR A 281 -17.78 -7.69 2.99
CA TYR A 281 -18.64 -6.80 2.20
C TYR A 281 -19.96 -6.53 2.93
N LYS A 282 -20.59 -5.38 2.66
CA LYS A 282 -21.75 -4.94 3.44
C LYS A 282 -22.98 -5.82 3.22
N THR A 283 -23.64 -6.17 4.32
CA THR A 283 -24.95 -6.83 4.34
C THR A 283 -26.06 -5.95 3.76
N SER A 284 -25.86 -4.63 3.74
CA SER A 284 -26.80 -3.66 3.17
C SER A 284 -26.72 -3.52 1.65
N LEU A 285 -25.75 -4.18 0.98
CA LEU A 285 -25.64 -4.16 -0.47
C LEU A 285 -26.94 -4.57 -1.16
N ASN A 286 -27.23 -3.94 -2.30
CA ASN A 286 -28.30 -4.41 -3.17
C ASN A 286 -28.09 -5.88 -3.55
N GLU A 287 -29.18 -6.66 -3.66
CA GLU A 287 -29.13 -8.11 -3.92
C GLU A 287 -28.32 -8.48 -5.17
N LYS A 288 -28.33 -7.62 -6.19
CA LYS A 288 -27.48 -7.78 -7.38
C LYS A 288 -25.99 -7.81 -7.03
N TYR A 289 -25.52 -6.91 -6.17
CA TYR A 289 -24.12 -6.83 -5.78
C TYR A 289 -23.74 -7.94 -4.81
N LYS A 290 -24.62 -8.32 -3.88
CA LYS A 290 -24.40 -9.52 -3.04
C LYS A 290 -24.18 -10.78 -3.88
N LYS A 291 -24.98 -10.97 -4.93
CA LYS A 291 -24.80 -12.08 -5.88
C LYS A 291 -23.44 -12.01 -6.59
N ASN A 292 -23.00 -10.82 -6.96
CA ASN A 292 -21.67 -10.63 -7.58
C ASN A 292 -20.55 -11.01 -6.59
N TRP A 293 -20.63 -10.60 -5.33
CA TRP A 293 -19.67 -10.97 -4.29
C TRP A 293 -19.62 -12.48 -4.06
N LYS A 294 -20.77 -13.16 -4.00
CA LYS A 294 -20.79 -14.64 -3.90
C LYS A 294 -20.19 -15.31 -5.14
N ALA A 295 -20.48 -14.80 -6.33
CA ALA A 295 -19.91 -15.32 -7.58
C ALA A 295 -18.42 -15.02 -7.74
N LEU A 296 -17.91 -13.97 -7.09
CA LEU A 296 -16.49 -13.61 -7.09
C LEU A 296 -15.63 -14.63 -6.36
N GLN A 297 -16.15 -15.25 -5.29
CA GLN A 297 -15.37 -16.13 -4.40
C GLN A 297 -14.61 -17.25 -5.12
N PRO A 298 -15.26 -18.11 -5.95
CA PRO A 298 -14.55 -19.11 -6.72
C PRO A 298 -13.57 -18.49 -7.73
N MET A 299 -13.92 -17.37 -8.37
CA MET A 299 -13.03 -16.70 -9.32
C MET A 299 -11.78 -16.14 -8.65
N ALA A 300 -11.87 -15.57 -7.45
CA ALA A 300 -10.71 -15.10 -6.68
C ALA A 300 -9.74 -16.25 -6.36
N SER A 301 -10.27 -17.44 -6.06
CA SER A 301 -9.45 -18.66 -5.90
C SER A 301 -8.75 -19.07 -7.19
N GLU A 302 -9.43 -18.99 -8.33
CA GLU A 302 -8.84 -19.26 -9.64
C GLU A 302 -7.79 -18.21 -10.03
N ILE A 303 -8.02 -16.93 -9.73
CA ILE A 303 -7.07 -15.84 -9.93
C ILE A 303 -5.78 -16.10 -9.16
N ILE A 304 -5.84 -16.40 -7.86
CA ILE A 304 -4.64 -16.72 -7.06
C ILE A 304 -3.91 -17.94 -7.61
N GLN A 305 -4.64 -18.98 -8.02
CA GLN A 305 -4.02 -20.16 -8.63
C GLN A 305 -3.33 -19.81 -9.95
N HIS A 306 -3.95 -18.97 -10.78
CA HIS A 306 -3.36 -18.54 -12.05
C HIS A 306 -2.04 -17.81 -11.81
N TYR A 307 -2.03 -16.77 -10.98
CA TYR A 307 -0.79 -16.07 -10.61
C TYR A 307 0.24 -17.00 -9.96
N SER A 308 -0.21 -17.90 -9.08
CA SER A 308 0.68 -18.85 -8.41
C SER A 308 1.38 -19.82 -9.38
N ASN A 309 0.69 -20.17 -10.47
CA ASN A 309 1.20 -21.09 -11.49
C ASN A 309 2.02 -20.39 -12.58
N THR A 310 1.76 -19.11 -12.86
CA THR A 310 2.40 -18.39 -13.98
C THR A 310 3.50 -17.43 -13.55
N VAL A 311 3.36 -16.76 -12.40
CA VAL A 311 4.32 -15.75 -11.91
C VAL A 311 5.20 -16.34 -10.81
N GLY A 312 4.59 -16.94 -9.80
CA GLY A 312 5.31 -17.58 -8.70
C GLY A 312 4.39 -17.89 -7.53
N LYS A 313 4.76 -18.83 -6.66
CA LYS A 313 3.88 -19.26 -5.56
C LYS A 313 3.49 -18.08 -4.64
N TYR A 314 2.18 -17.93 -4.34
CA TYR A 314 1.72 -16.99 -3.32
C TYR A 314 2.38 -17.29 -1.95
N PRO A 315 2.99 -16.30 -1.28
CA PRO A 315 3.91 -16.55 -0.17
C PRO A 315 3.22 -16.64 1.20
N TYR A 316 1.99 -16.13 1.34
CA TYR A 316 1.28 -16.02 2.63
C TYR A 316 0.19 -17.08 2.80
N LYS A 317 -0.35 -17.19 4.03
CA LYS A 317 -1.41 -18.17 4.36
C LYS A 317 -2.84 -17.64 4.21
N GLN A 318 -3.03 -16.33 4.06
CA GLN A 318 -4.35 -15.73 3.84
C GLN A 318 -4.27 -14.57 2.84
N TYR A 319 -5.40 -14.22 2.25
CA TYR A 319 -5.60 -12.95 1.55
C TYR A 319 -7.03 -12.42 1.77
N SER A 320 -7.17 -11.14 2.09
CA SER A 320 -8.47 -10.52 2.37
C SER A 320 -8.93 -9.59 1.25
N ILE A 321 -10.13 -9.81 0.72
CA ILE A 321 -10.78 -8.97 -0.30
C ILE A 321 -11.91 -8.21 0.38
N ILE A 322 -11.75 -6.89 0.53
CA ILE A 322 -12.58 -6.10 1.42
C ILE A 322 -13.23 -4.95 0.67
N GLN A 323 -14.53 -4.76 0.90
CA GLN A 323 -15.23 -3.56 0.44
C GLN A 323 -14.72 -2.34 1.21
N GLY A 324 -13.98 -1.45 0.55
CA GLY A 324 -13.37 -0.25 1.15
C GLY A 324 -13.91 1.09 0.61
N GLY A 325 -14.67 1.07 -0.49
CA GLY A 325 -15.43 2.24 -0.94
C GLY A 325 -14.68 3.32 -1.73
N ASP A 326 -13.43 3.08 -2.17
CA ASP A 326 -12.76 3.91 -3.19
C ASP A 326 -11.91 3.06 -4.16
N GLY A 327 -12.36 2.97 -5.42
CA GLY A 327 -11.59 2.33 -6.49
C GLY A 327 -11.19 0.88 -6.20
N GLY A 328 -9.89 0.64 -6.27
CA GLY A 328 -9.16 -0.55 -5.85
C GLY A 328 -7.79 -0.09 -5.34
N MET A 329 -7.27 -0.78 -4.33
CA MET A 329 -5.93 -0.55 -3.80
C MET A 329 -5.41 -1.82 -3.14
N GLU A 330 -4.18 -2.15 -3.48
CA GLU A 330 -3.36 -3.24 -2.97
C GLU A 330 -2.70 -2.90 -1.63
N TYR A 331 -2.68 -3.88 -0.74
CA TYR A 331 -1.99 -3.83 0.55
C TYR A 331 -1.42 -5.20 0.92
N GLY A 332 -0.59 -5.26 1.95
CA GLY A 332 0.00 -6.51 2.40
C GLY A 332 -1.08 -7.51 2.76
N MET A 333 -1.18 -8.62 2.03
CA MET A 333 -2.16 -9.69 2.27
C MET A 333 -3.64 -9.26 2.17
N CYS A 334 -3.96 -8.07 1.66
CA CYS A 334 -5.34 -7.66 1.47
C CYS A 334 -5.52 -6.60 0.39
N THR A 335 -6.75 -6.42 -0.08
CA THR A 335 -7.13 -5.29 -0.94
C THR A 335 -8.40 -4.63 -0.45
N LEU A 336 -8.46 -3.31 -0.63
CA LEU A 336 -9.67 -2.52 -0.48
C LEU A 336 -10.22 -2.18 -1.86
N ILE A 337 -11.46 -2.58 -2.14
CA ILE A 337 -12.14 -2.35 -3.43
C ILE A 337 -13.53 -1.74 -3.24
N THR A 338 -14.06 -1.04 -4.23
CA THR A 338 -15.50 -0.72 -4.26
C THR A 338 -16.33 -1.98 -4.58
N GLY A 339 -17.41 -2.16 -3.84
CA GLY A 339 -18.26 -3.34 -3.85
C GLY A 339 -19.51 -3.23 -4.73
N GLU A 340 -19.96 -2.03 -5.09
CA GLU A 340 -21.13 -1.79 -5.94
C GLU A 340 -20.81 -1.87 -7.44
N ARG A 341 -20.07 -2.92 -7.83
CA ARG A 341 -19.58 -3.10 -9.21
C ARG A 341 -20.39 -4.10 -10.02
N PRO A 342 -20.53 -3.90 -11.34
CA PRO A 342 -20.91 -4.98 -12.26
C PRO A 342 -19.93 -6.15 -12.14
N PHE A 343 -20.43 -7.39 -12.23
CA PHE A 343 -19.64 -8.60 -11.95
C PHE A 343 -18.28 -8.65 -12.66
N LYS A 344 -18.24 -8.38 -13.98
CA LYS A 344 -16.99 -8.38 -14.75
C LYS A 344 -15.98 -7.35 -14.24
N SER A 345 -16.45 -6.16 -13.83
CA SER A 345 -15.59 -5.13 -13.26
C SER A 345 -15.11 -5.51 -11.85
N LEU A 346 -15.93 -6.22 -11.06
CA LEU A 346 -15.54 -6.71 -9.74
C LEU A 346 -14.45 -7.79 -9.85
N VAL A 347 -14.58 -8.70 -10.81
CA VAL A 347 -13.56 -9.71 -11.12
C VAL A 347 -12.27 -9.03 -11.57
N GLY A 348 -12.35 -8.06 -12.48
CA GLY A 348 -11.17 -7.39 -13.01
C GLY A 348 -10.39 -6.59 -11.99
N VAL A 349 -11.07 -5.77 -11.16
CA VAL A 349 -10.39 -5.07 -10.06
C VAL A 349 -9.76 -6.09 -9.11
N THR A 350 -10.48 -7.14 -8.71
CA THR A 350 -9.92 -8.17 -7.81
C THR A 350 -8.69 -8.85 -8.41
N ALA A 351 -8.68 -9.13 -9.73
CA ALA A 351 -7.53 -9.69 -10.41
C ALA A 351 -6.33 -8.73 -10.43
N HIS A 352 -6.57 -7.44 -10.71
CA HIS A 352 -5.54 -6.40 -10.68
C HIS A 352 -4.91 -6.30 -9.29
N GLU A 353 -5.72 -6.09 -8.25
CA GLU A 353 -5.23 -5.89 -6.88
C GLU A 353 -4.53 -7.14 -6.31
N ILE A 354 -4.98 -8.36 -6.67
CA ILE A 354 -4.27 -9.58 -6.27
C ILE A 354 -2.90 -9.66 -6.94
N GLY A 355 -2.79 -9.26 -8.21
CA GLY A 355 -1.55 -9.28 -8.99
C GLY A 355 -0.43 -8.48 -8.34
N HIS A 356 -0.79 -7.40 -7.66
CA HIS A 356 0.12 -6.57 -6.89
C HIS A 356 0.84 -7.30 -5.76
N THR A 357 0.34 -8.44 -5.28
CA THR A 357 1.12 -9.31 -4.37
C THR A 357 2.50 -9.64 -4.96
N TRP A 358 2.58 -9.86 -6.27
CA TRP A 358 3.83 -10.19 -6.93
C TRP A 358 4.60 -8.95 -7.36
N PHE A 359 3.94 -8.03 -8.03
CA PHE A 359 4.61 -6.93 -8.74
C PHE A 359 4.93 -5.72 -7.84
N GLN A 360 4.11 -5.50 -6.82
CA GLN A 360 4.31 -4.49 -5.80
C GLN A 360 5.01 -5.10 -4.60
N PHE A 361 4.39 -6.11 -3.97
CA PHE A 361 4.82 -6.58 -2.66
C PHE A 361 6.07 -7.43 -2.76
N LEU A 362 6.07 -8.52 -3.53
CA LEU A 362 7.22 -9.43 -3.57
C LEU A 362 8.44 -8.87 -4.31
N LEU A 363 8.22 -8.16 -5.43
CA LEU A 363 9.33 -7.46 -6.10
C LEU A 363 9.78 -6.23 -5.31
N ALA A 364 8.91 -5.67 -4.45
CA ALA A 364 9.18 -4.51 -3.60
C ALA A 364 9.81 -3.34 -4.35
N SER A 365 9.29 -3.06 -5.56
CA SER A 365 9.79 -1.97 -6.37
C SER A 365 9.49 -0.62 -5.71
N ASN A 366 10.36 0.39 -5.91
CA ASN A 366 10.05 1.75 -5.50
C ASN A 366 8.96 2.31 -6.43
N GLU A 367 7.70 2.18 -6.02
CA GLU A 367 6.56 2.56 -6.86
C GLU A 367 6.52 4.07 -7.14
N SER A 368 7.04 4.90 -6.25
CA SER A 368 7.14 6.34 -6.48
C SER A 368 8.08 6.67 -7.65
N ARG A 369 9.06 5.81 -7.94
CA ARG A 369 9.99 5.97 -9.08
C ARG A 369 9.69 5.09 -10.28
N HIS A 370 9.18 3.89 -10.04
CA HIS A 370 8.97 2.86 -11.04
C HIS A 370 7.54 2.31 -11.00
N PRO A 371 6.50 3.18 -10.99
CA PRO A 371 5.10 2.74 -10.85
C PRO A 371 4.66 1.84 -12.00
N TRP A 372 5.36 1.88 -13.13
CA TRP A 372 5.06 1.06 -14.30
C TRP A 372 5.47 -0.41 -14.16
N LEU A 373 6.46 -0.71 -13.29
CA LEU A 373 6.84 -2.10 -13.00
C LEU A 373 5.73 -2.80 -12.25
N ASP A 374 5.01 -2.04 -11.44
CA ASP A 374 3.91 -2.54 -10.67
C ASP A 374 2.60 -2.53 -11.50
N GLU A 375 2.05 -1.34 -11.72
CA GLU A 375 0.75 -1.15 -12.37
C GLU A 375 0.69 -1.72 -13.79
N GLY A 376 1.79 -1.63 -14.53
CA GLY A 376 1.88 -2.18 -15.88
C GLY A 376 1.87 -3.70 -15.90
N PHE A 377 2.53 -4.34 -14.93
CA PHE A 377 2.61 -5.80 -14.85
C PHE A 377 1.31 -6.39 -14.31
N ALA A 378 0.70 -5.74 -13.32
CA ALA A 378 -0.63 -6.05 -12.84
C ALA A 378 -1.66 -5.94 -13.96
N GLU A 379 -1.72 -4.80 -14.67
CA GLU A 379 -2.66 -4.55 -15.78
C GLU A 379 -2.48 -5.55 -16.94
N TYR A 380 -1.23 -5.85 -17.31
CA TYR A 380 -0.94 -6.83 -18.36
C TYR A 380 -1.48 -8.20 -17.95
N THR A 381 -1.10 -8.69 -16.78
CA THR A 381 -1.39 -10.05 -16.36
C THR A 381 -2.89 -10.24 -16.07
N CYS A 382 -3.53 -9.26 -15.41
CA CYS A 382 -4.96 -9.30 -15.11
C CYS A 382 -5.79 -9.32 -16.40
N THR A 383 -5.38 -8.59 -17.45
CA THR A 383 -6.08 -8.59 -18.75
C THR A 383 -6.19 -10.01 -19.33
N PHE A 384 -5.13 -10.82 -19.25
CA PHE A 384 -5.15 -12.20 -19.77
C PHE A 384 -5.96 -13.14 -18.87
N ILE A 385 -5.81 -13.01 -17.55
CA ILE A 385 -6.58 -13.78 -16.56
C ILE A 385 -8.08 -13.53 -16.73
N GLU A 386 -8.49 -12.28 -16.84
CA GLU A 386 -9.89 -11.92 -17.06
C GLU A 386 -10.45 -12.52 -18.35
N ASN A 387 -9.69 -12.47 -19.44
CA ASN A 387 -10.16 -13.01 -20.72
C ASN A 387 -10.36 -14.53 -20.63
N ASP A 388 -9.47 -15.24 -19.94
CA ASP A 388 -9.57 -16.68 -19.70
C ASP A 388 -10.80 -17.01 -18.82
N LEU A 389 -10.88 -16.43 -17.62
CA LEU A 389 -11.92 -16.71 -16.64
C LEU A 389 -13.32 -16.28 -17.10
N LEU A 390 -13.42 -15.19 -17.85
CA LEU A 390 -14.71 -14.67 -18.36
C LEU A 390 -15.05 -15.21 -19.76
N GLY A 391 -14.25 -16.13 -20.32
CA GLY A 391 -14.47 -16.73 -21.63
C GLY A 391 -14.53 -15.72 -22.77
N LYS A 392 -13.71 -14.66 -22.70
CA LYS A 392 -13.70 -13.59 -23.69
C LYS A 392 -12.71 -13.92 -24.80
N GLU A 393 -13.24 -14.36 -25.93
CA GLU A 393 -12.45 -14.56 -27.15
C GLU A 393 -12.12 -13.22 -27.81
N THR A 394 -10.83 -12.88 -27.87
CA THR A 394 -10.32 -11.69 -28.57
C THR A 394 -8.94 -11.95 -29.14
N ASN A 395 -8.72 -11.51 -30.39
CA ASN A 395 -7.39 -11.52 -31.01
C ASN A 395 -6.55 -10.30 -30.62
N ASP A 396 -7.13 -9.35 -29.90
CA ASP A 396 -6.50 -8.10 -29.48
C ASP A 396 -6.85 -7.79 -28.01
N PRO A 397 -6.28 -8.55 -27.06
CA PRO A 397 -6.60 -8.41 -25.64
C PRO A 397 -6.19 -7.05 -25.07
N LEU A 398 -5.13 -6.44 -25.62
CA LEU A 398 -4.55 -5.17 -25.16
C LEU A 398 -4.98 -3.96 -25.99
N ARG A 399 -6.01 -4.09 -26.84
CA ARG A 399 -6.50 -3.02 -27.72
C ARG A 399 -6.72 -1.69 -27.00
N ASN A 400 -7.32 -1.76 -25.82
CA ASN A 400 -7.60 -0.57 -25.01
C ASN A 400 -6.31 0.10 -24.52
N SER A 401 -5.30 -0.68 -24.13
CA SER A 401 -3.99 -0.17 -23.71
C SER A 401 -3.26 0.49 -24.88
N TYR A 402 -3.27 -0.11 -26.08
CA TYR A 402 -2.75 0.53 -27.29
C TYR A 402 -3.46 1.85 -27.61
N ASN A 403 -4.80 1.86 -27.63
CA ASN A 403 -5.57 3.07 -27.94
C ASN A 403 -5.27 4.21 -26.96
N ARG A 404 -5.18 3.90 -25.65
CA ARG A 404 -4.87 4.89 -24.61
C ARG A 404 -3.45 5.43 -24.76
N TYR A 405 -2.48 4.55 -24.98
CA TYR A 405 -1.09 4.96 -25.19
C TYR A 405 -0.93 5.82 -26.46
N ILE A 406 -1.52 5.40 -27.59
CA ILE A 406 -1.48 6.18 -28.84
C ILE A 406 -2.11 7.56 -28.63
N SER A 407 -3.23 7.64 -27.88
CA SER A 407 -3.85 8.93 -27.54
C SER A 407 -2.92 9.82 -26.71
N LEU A 408 -2.16 9.26 -25.75
CA LEU A 408 -1.17 10.03 -24.99
C LEU A 408 -0.02 10.49 -25.89
N ALA A 409 0.56 9.60 -26.69
CA ALA A 409 1.68 9.91 -27.57
C ALA A 409 1.33 11.02 -28.58
N LEU A 410 0.11 11.01 -29.11
CA LEU A 410 -0.38 12.05 -30.03
C LEU A 410 -0.81 13.36 -29.34
N SER A 411 -0.96 13.37 -28.01
CA SER A 411 -1.44 14.56 -27.27
C SER A 411 -0.38 15.64 -27.07
N GLY A 412 0.90 15.31 -27.25
CA GLY A 412 2.03 16.18 -26.90
C GLY A 412 2.30 16.29 -25.39
N LYS A 413 1.61 15.51 -24.55
CA LYS A 413 1.75 15.51 -23.09
C LYS A 413 2.56 14.34 -22.53
N GLU A 414 3.03 13.44 -23.38
CA GLU A 414 3.81 12.28 -22.95
C GLU A 414 5.05 12.69 -22.15
N GLN A 415 5.34 11.95 -21.07
CA GLN A 415 6.52 12.13 -20.23
C GLN A 415 7.27 10.79 -20.07
N PRO A 416 8.59 10.80 -19.77
CA PRO A 416 9.35 9.58 -19.54
C PRO A 416 8.75 8.72 -18.41
N MET A 417 8.74 7.39 -18.58
CA MET A 417 8.26 6.45 -17.55
C MET A 417 9.13 6.41 -16.29
N SER A 418 10.35 6.93 -16.36
CA SER A 418 11.26 7.12 -15.23
C SER A 418 11.02 8.43 -14.47
N THR A 419 9.98 9.18 -14.81
CA THR A 419 9.59 10.38 -14.05
C THR A 419 9.01 9.93 -12.72
N HIS A 420 9.50 10.50 -11.61
CA HIS A 420 8.91 10.26 -10.29
C HIS A 420 7.40 10.55 -10.32
N ALA A 421 6.58 9.71 -9.68
CA ALA A 421 5.12 9.74 -9.71
C ALA A 421 4.54 11.12 -9.39
N ASP A 422 5.19 11.83 -8.47
CA ASP A 422 4.78 13.17 -8.02
C ASP A 422 5.10 14.30 -9.02
N ARG A 423 6.07 14.05 -9.91
CA ARG A 423 6.67 15.06 -10.79
C ARG A 423 6.07 15.06 -12.20
N TYR A 424 5.07 14.22 -12.46
CA TYR A 424 4.29 14.31 -13.69
C TYR A 424 3.54 15.64 -13.77
N MET A 425 3.59 16.31 -14.93
CA MET A 425 2.85 17.56 -15.16
C MET A 425 1.34 17.30 -15.24
N TYR A 426 0.96 16.11 -15.70
CA TYR A 426 -0.43 15.71 -15.88
C TYR A 426 -0.71 14.34 -15.24
N ASN A 427 -1.84 14.21 -14.53
CA ASN A 427 -2.29 12.93 -14.00
C ASN A 427 -2.55 11.91 -15.10
N SER A 428 -3.16 12.33 -16.21
CA SER A 428 -3.40 11.47 -17.37
C SER A 428 -2.12 10.88 -17.96
N SER A 429 -1.01 11.64 -17.89
CA SER A 429 0.31 11.18 -18.36
C SER A 429 0.91 10.16 -17.40
N TYR A 430 0.81 10.38 -16.09
CA TYR A 430 1.15 9.38 -15.07
C TYR A 430 0.37 8.09 -15.30
N SER A 431 -0.97 8.15 -15.27
CA SER A 431 -1.82 6.95 -15.31
C SER A 431 -1.66 6.15 -16.60
N THR A 432 -1.55 6.82 -17.75
CA THR A 432 -1.35 6.09 -19.01
C THR A 432 0.06 5.50 -19.11
N SER A 433 1.07 6.17 -18.54
CA SER A 433 2.45 5.67 -18.55
C SER A 433 2.65 4.49 -17.61
N ALA A 434 2.14 4.57 -16.38
CA ALA A 434 2.27 3.50 -15.39
C ALA A 434 1.52 2.23 -15.83
N TYR A 435 0.22 2.34 -16.08
CA TYR A 435 -0.64 1.18 -16.36
C TYR A 435 -0.51 0.71 -17.81
N ARG A 436 -0.76 1.61 -18.77
CA ARG A 436 -0.96 1.20 -20.18
C ARG A 436 0.36 0.99 -20.88
N LYS A 437 1.28 1.94 -20.77
CA LYS A 437 2.60 1.83 -21.41
C LYS A 437 3.45 0.75 -20.73
N GLY A 438 3.38 0.61 -19.40
CA GLY A 438 3.97 -0.50 -18.66
C GLY A 438 3.48 -1.87 -19.16
N ALA A 439 2.16 -2.07 -19.31
CA ALA A 439 1.62 -3.30 -19.86
C ALA A 439 2.07 -3.58 -21.31
N LEU A 440 2.17 -2.53 -22.14
CA LEU A 440 2.62 -2.68 -23.53
C LEU A 440 4.11 -3.03 -23.63
N LEU A 441 4.94 -2.63 -22.67
CA LEU A 441 6.33 -3.07 -22.61
C LEU A 441 6.40 -4.60 -22.50
N LEU A 442 5.64 -5.20 -21.58
CA LEU A 442 5.55 -6.66 -21.45
C LEU A 442 5.05 -7.33 -22.72
N ALA A 443 4.04 -6.72 -23.37
CA ALA A 443 3.50 -7.23 -24.63
C ALA A 443 4.54 -7.24 -25.76
N GLN A 444 5.52 -6.33 -25.75
CA GLN A 444 6.60 -6.25 -26.74
C GLN A 444 7.78 -7.18 -26.42
N LEU A 445 7.93 -7.60 -25.16
CA LEU A 445 8.97 -8.56 -24.75
C LEU A 445 8.59 -10.01 -25.07
N LYS A 446 7.30 -10.29 -25.23
CA LYS A 446 6.75 -11.59 -25.63
C LYS A 446 6.87 -11.79 -27.14
#